data_AF-A0A945Z374-F1
#
_entry.id   AF-A0A945Z374-F1
#
_cell.length_a   1.000
_cell.length_b   1.000
_cell.length_c   1.000
_cell.angle_alpha   90.00
_cell.angle_beta   90.00
_cell.angle_gamma   90.00
#
_symmetry.space_group_name_H-M   'P 1'
#
loop_
_entity.id
_entity.type
_entity.pdbx_description
1 polymer ?
#
loop_
_entity_poly.entity_id
_entity_poly.type
_entity_poly.pdbx_seq_one_letter_code
_entity_poly.pdbx_strand_id
1 'polypeptide(L)'
;TGRASLEALDRKASRVVAVDQTRAKLSTSAEDRIAFSEAASATQRYNHMMFYESDVKQFLYNIKDGQDMKFDCIFCQQAINYWLKKDSRVKETCAELVKNALTGRGKFVFNTFNKKPSEDIVVKEYEFDGLHYAEVSQLVDGVVHHGQFCQGLQPDHQEFDWISSEEFMMLLRPYFKTITINSDGPTDIYVCS
;
A
#
# COMPACT_ATOMS: atom_id res chain seq x y z
N THR A 1 9.61 1.20 2.85
CA THR A 1 10.76 1.81 2.14
C THR A 1 10.63 3.32 1.87
N GLY A 2 9.45 3.95 1.88
CA GLY A 2 9.31 5.41 1.69
C GLY A 2 9.66 5.95 0.29
N ARG A 3 10.09 5.09 -0.64
CA ARG A 3 10.56 5.46 -1.99
C ARG A 3 9.54 6.29 -2.78
N ALA A 4 8.27 5.88 -2.76
CA ALA A 4 7.22 6.61 -3.47
C ALA A 4 6.97 8.01 -2.88
N SER A 5 7.15 8.18 -1.57
CA SER A 5 7.08 9.48 -0.90
C SER A 5 8.23 10.40 -1.34
N LEU A 6 9.44 9.85 -1.48
CA LEU A 6 10.60 10.59 -1.98
C LEU A 6 10.44 10.98 -3.46
N GLU A 7 10.01 10.04 -4.30
CA GLU A 7 9.72 10.30 -5.73
C GLU A 7 8.67 11.40 -5.90
N ALA A 8 7.65 11.45 -5.03
CA ALA A 8 6.64 12.51 -5.07
C ALA A 8 7.25 13.90 -4.79
N LEU A 9 8.19 14.01 -3.83
CA LEU A 9 8.92 15.25 -3.55
C LEU A 9 9.81 15.65 -4.73
N ASP A 10 10.53 14.71 -5.33
CA ASP A 10 11.37 14.97 -6.50
C ASP A 10 10.54 15.44 -7.71
N ARG A 11 9.30 14.96 -7.81
CA ARG A 11 8.28 15.44 -8.76
C ARG A 11 7.56 16.72 -8.32
N LYS A 12 8.10 17.43 -7.31
CA LYS A 12 7.64 18.73 -6.83
C LYS A 12 6.30 18.72 -6.11
N ALA A 13 5.95 17.62 -5.44
CA ALA A 13 4.86 17.66 -4.46
C ALA A 13 5.17 18.73 -3.39
N SER A 14 4.21 19.61 -3.12
CA SER A 14 4.39 20.71 -2.16
C SER A 14 4.44 20.24 -0.70
N ARG A 15 3.82 19.08 -0.43
CA ARG A 15 3.83 18.39 0.86
C ARG A 15 3.56 16.91 0.65
N VAL A 16 4.22 16.06 1.43
CA VAL A 16 3.99 14.61 1.45
C VAL A 16 3.69 14.17 2.87
N VAL A 17 2.69 13.31 3.01
CA VAL A 17 2.38 12.63 4.27
C VAL A 17 2.58 11.14 4.04
N ALA A 18 3.54 10.57 4.74
CA ALA A 18 3.79 9.14 4.77
C ALA A 18 3.15 8.56 6.03
N VAL A 19 2.32 7.54 5.87
CA VAL A 19 1.72 6.79 6.97
C VAL A 19 2.16 5.37 6.81
N ASP A 20 2.83 4.85 7.84
CA ASP A 20 3.28 3.47 7.88
C ASP A 20 2.89 2.91 9.23
N GLN A 21 2.22 1.77 9.22
CA GLN A 21 2.03 1.01 10.43
C GLN A 21 3.34 0.26 10.63
N THR A 22 4.29 0.86 11.35
CA THR A 22 5.54 0.21 11.72
C THR A 22 5.24 -1.22 12.15
N ARG A 23 5.64 -2.16 11.31
CA ARG A 23 6.04 -3.45 11.79
C ARG A 23 7.33 -3.21 12.59
N ALA A 24 7.16 -2.82 13.86
CA ALA A 24 8.07 -3.19 14.94
C ALA A 24 8.15 -4.73 15.12
N LYS A 25 7.57 -5.51 14.19
CA LYS A 25 7.81 -6.93 13.97
C LYS A 25 8.42 -7.13 12.58
N LEU A 26 9.76 -7.05 12.54
CA LEU A 26 10.64 -7.65 11.52
C LEU A 26 10.58 -7.05 10.11
N SER A 27 11.28 -5.93 9.89
CA SER A 27 12.21 -5.89 8.76
C SER A 27 13.63 -6.09 9.30
N THR A 28 14.22 -7.21 8.91
CA THR A 28 15.60 -7.61 9.23
C THR A 28 16.53 -7.32 8.06
N SER A 29 16.03 -6.84 6.92
CA SER A 29 16.88 -6.38 5.83
C SER A 29 17.55 -5.07 6.27
N ALA A 30 18.87 -5.00 6.07
CA ALA A 30 19.63 -3.76 6.31
C ALA A 30 19.11 -2.63 5.42
N GLU A 31 18.62 -2.96 4.22
CA GLU A 31 18.10 -2.03 3.22
C GLU A 31 16.83 -1.30 3.68
N ASP A 32 15.87 -1.97 4.31
CA ASP A 32 14.68 -1.29 4.82
C ASP A 32 15.01 -0.33 5.95
N ARG A 33 15.99 -0.69 6.80
CA ARG A 33 16.46 0.17 7.90
C ARG A 33 17.25 1.36 7.36
N ILE A 34 18.06 1.16 6.33
CA ILE A 34 18.79 2.22 5.63
C ILE A 34 17.81 3.13 4.91
N ALA A 35 16.87 2.61 4.11
CA ALA A 35 15.86 3.41 3.43
C ALA A 35 14.95 4.16 4.42
N PHE A 36 14.62 3.57 5.56
CA PHE A 36 13.87 4.23 6.62
C PHE A 36 14.67 5.33 7.32
N SER A 37 15.95 5.05 7.65
CA SER A 37 16.88 6.04 8.20
C SER A 37 17.17 7.16 7.20
N GLU A 38 17.24 6.86 5.91
CA GLU A 38 17.42 7.80 4.81
C GLU A 38 16.17 8.63 4.57
N ALA A 39 14.96 8.05 4.67
CA ALA A 39 13.71 8.80 4.64
C ALA A 39 13.56 9.72 5.87
N ALA A 40 13.95 9.24 7.05
CA ALA A 40 13.92 10.01 8.30
C ALA A 40 15.01 11.12 8.35
N SER A 41 16.16 10.89 7.70
CA SER A 41 17.18 11.94 7.50
C SER A 41 16.82 12.85 6.31
N ALA A 42 16.07 12.36 5.33
CA ALA A 42 15.46 13.16 4.27
C ALA A 42 14.36 14.09 4.82
N THR A 43 13.62 13.72 5.88
CA THR A 43 12.74 14.70 6.58
C THR A 43 13.51 15.92 7.10
N GLN A 44 14.81 15.80 7.35
CA GLN A 44 15.69 16.94 7.68
C GLN A 44 16.10 17.76 6.44
N ARG A 45 16.13 17.15 5.25
CA ARG A 45 16.37 17.82 3.94
C ARG A 45 15.10 18.41 3.31
N TYR A 46 13.94 17.86 3.64
CA TYR A 46 12.64 18.24 3.09
C TYR A 46 11.68 18.58 4.25
N ASN A 47 11.61 19.86 4.62
CA ASN A 47 10.61 20.42 5.55
C ASN A 47 9.13 20.19 5.12
N HIS A 48 8.92 19.47 4.02
CA HIS A 48 7.66 19.22 3.34
C HIS A 48 7.15 17.79 3.53
N MET A 49 7.88 16.91 4.22
CA MET A 49 7.43 15.55 4.52
C MET A 49 7.04 15.41 5.99
N MET A 50 5.88 14.78 6.25
CA MET A 50 5.47 14.35 7.58
C MET A 50 5.34 12.84 7.60
N PHE A 51 5.77 12.23 8.70
CA PHE A 51 5.66 10.79 8.91
C PHE A 51 4.74 10.51 10.10
N TYR A 52 3.81 9.58 9.93
CA TYR A 52 2.94 9.09 10.98
C TYR A 52 3.09 7.58 11.12
N GLU A 53 3.38 7.16 12.34
CA GLU A 53 3.39 5.77 12.75
C GLU A 53 1.97 5.37 13.19
N SER A 54 1.17 4.83 12.27
CA SER A 54 -0.24 4.51 12.52
C SER A 54 -0.78 3.49 11.53
N ASP A 55 -1.79 2.74 11.95
CA ASP A 55 -2.72 2.12 11.02
C ASP A 55 -3.37 3.20 10.14
N VAL A 56 -3.53 2.91 8.85
CA VAL A 56 -4.01 3.89 7.87
C VAL A 56 -5.48 4.22 8.08
N LYS A 57 -6.33 3.24 8.42
CA LYS A 57 -7.73 3.52 8.71
C LYS A 57 -7.86 4.45 9.91
N GLN A 58 -7.11 4.18 10.98
CA GLN A 58 -7.09 5.03 12.17
C GLN A 58 -6.58 6.45 11.85
N PHE A 59 -5.52 6.56 11.05
CA PHE A 59 -5.01 7.86 10.61
C PHE A 59 -6.09 8.65 9.84
N LEU A 60 -6.73 8.02 8.86
CA LEU A 60 -7.77 8.67 8.05
C LEU A 60 -9.01 9.03 8.88
N TYR A 61 -9.35 8.21 9.88
CA TYR A 61 -10.41 8.52 10.83
C TYR A 61 -10.07 9.76 11.68
N ASN A 62 -8.86 9.83 12.21
CA ASN A 62 -8.43 10.95 13.06
C ASN A 62 -8.41 12.29 12.32
N ILE A 63 -8.06 12.31 11.03
CA ILE A 63 -8.09 13.56 10.25
C ILE A 63 -9.51 13.99 9.84
N LYS A 64 -10.45 13.05 9.73
CA LYS A 64 -11.88 13.33 9.45
C LYS A 64 -12.48 14.17 10.59
N ASP A 65 -12.13 13.86 11.83
CA ASP A 65 -12.80 14.40 13.01
C ASP A 65 -12.15 15.65 13.61
N GLY A 66 -11.01 16.13 13.09
CA GLY A 66 -10.35 17.27 13.75
C GLY A 66 -9.23 18.04 13.03
N GLN A 67 -8.83 17.71 11.80
CA GLN A 67 -7.66 18.37 11.18
C GLN A 67 -7.85 18.99 9.80
N ASP A 68 -9.04 18.92 9.20
CA ASP A 68 -9.36 19.52 7.88
C ASP A 68 -8.28 19.27 6.81
N MET A 69 -7.58 18.14 6.92
CA MET A 69 -6.48 17.79 6.04
C MET A 69 -7.04 17.12 4.79
N LYS A 70 -6.84 17.77 3.64
CA LYS A 70 -7.24 17.23 2.33
C LYS A 70 -6.03 16.99 1.45
N PHE A 71 -6.12 15.96 0.61
CA PHE A 71 -5.05 15.53 -0.28
C PHE A 71 -5.49 15.60 -1.74
N ASP A 72 -4.61 16.10 -2.61
CA ASP A 72 -4.82 16.02 -4.06
C ASP A 72 -4.52 14.61 -4.61
N CYS A 73 -3.74 13.83 -3.88
CA CYS A 73 -3.45 12.44 -4.22
C CYS A 73 -3.23 11.63 -2.94
N ILE A 74 -3.89 10.48 -2.86
CA ILE A 74 -3.58 9.42 -1.90
C ILE A 74 -3.16 8.22 -2.75
N PHE A 75 -2.03 7.60 -2.43
CA PHE A 75 -1.59 6.41 -3.14
C PHE A 75 -1.19 5.26 -2.21
N CYS A 76 -1.40 4.03 -2.67
CA CYS A 76 -1.10 2.80 -1.95
C CYS A 76 -0.43 1.80 -2.91
N GLN A 77 0.89 1.59 -2.75
CA GLN A 77 1.66 0.75 -3.68
C GLN A 77 1.59 -0.76 -3.34
N GLN A 78 1.36 -1.07 -2.06
CA GLN A 78 1.25 -2.43 -1.55
C GLN A 78 0.25 -2.41 -0.40
N ALA A 79 -0.33 -3.58 -0.08
CA ALA A 79 -1.22 -3.77 1.06
C ALA A 79 -2.60 -3.08 0.95
N ILE A 80 -3.08 -2.77 -0.26
CA ILE A 80 -4.44 -2.21 -0.45
C ILE A 80 -5.54 -3.14 0.09
N ASN A 81 -5.31 -4.44 0.04
CA ASN A 81 -6.25 -5.47 0.49
C ASN A 81 -6.59 -5.29 1.98
N TYR A 82 -5.62 -4.89 2.80
CA TYR A 82 -5.84 -4.63 4.23
C TYR A 82 -6.64 -3.33 4.45
N TRP A 83 -6.49 -2.35 3.57
CA TRP A 83 -7.23 -1.09 3.65
C TRP A 83 -8.70 -1.31 3.31
N LEU A 84 -8.99 -1.95 2.18
CA LEU A 84 -10.35 -2.03 1.66
C LEU A 84 -11.19 -3.16 2.27
N LYS A 85 -10.58 -4.07 3.05
CA LYS A 85 -11.33 -5.08 3.81
C LYS A 85 -12.37 -4.41 4.72
N LYS A 86 -13.59 -4.90 4.65
CA LYS A 86 -14.68 -4.50 5.56
C LYS A 86 -14.32 -4.97 6.97
N ASP A 87 -14.07 -4.03 7.87
CA ASP A 87 -13.94 -4.33 9.31
C ASP A 87 -15.34 -4.20 9.91
N SER A 88 -15.89 -5.29 10.44
CA SER A 88 -17.23 -5.29 11.05
C SER A 88 -17.32 -4.41 12.30
N ARG A 89 -16.19 -3.97 12.87
CA ARG A 89 -16.12 -3.13 14.06
C ARG A 89 -16.17 -1.63 13.75
N VAL A 90 -15.98 -1.24 12.48
CA VAL A 90 -15.96 0.16 12.04
C VAL A 90 -17.10 0.39 11.07
N LYS A 91 -17.84 1.48 11.26
CA LYS A 91 -19.01 1.79 10.43
C LYS A 91 -18.60 2.26 9.03
N GLU A 92 -17.56 3.07 8.94
CA GLU A 92 -16.98 3.58 7.69
C GLU A 92 -16.01 2.59 7.05
N THR A 93 -16.07 2.49 5.72
CA THR A 93 -15.07 1.75 4.96
C THR A 93 -13.83 2.62 4.73
N CYS A 94 -12.66 2.01 4.52
CA CYS A 94 -11.47 2.80 4.17
C CYS A 94 -11.66 3.55 2.85
N ALA A 95 -12.43 3.02 1.90
CA ALA A 95 -12.78 3.74 0.66
C ALA A 95 -13.51 5.06 0.96
N GLU A 96 -14.46 5.05 1.92
CA GLU A 96 -15.13 6.25 2.39
C GLU A 96 -14.16 7.25 3.04
N LEU A 97 -13.31 6.75 3.93
CA LEU A 97 -12.34 7.56 4.66
C LEU A 97 -11.34 8.22 3.69
N VAL A 98 -10.82 7.47 2.72
CA VAL A 98 -9.98 7.98 1.63
C VAL A 98 -10.73 9.04 0.84
N LYS A 99 -11.97 8.77 0.41
CA LYS A 99 -12.74 9.73 -0.37
C LYS A 99 -12.95 11.04 0.40
N ASN A 100 -13.24 10.96 1.69
CA ASN A 100 -13.40 12.12 2.54
C ASN A 100 -12.09 12.89 2.74
N ALA A 101 -10.94 12.22 2.73
CA ALA A 101 -9.63 12.83 2.84
C ALA A 101 -9.14 13.48 1.53
N LEU A 102 -9.78 13.22 0.39
CA LEU A 102 -9.40 13.83 -0.89
C LEU A 102 -9.98 15.24 -1.06
N THR A 103 -9.26 16.11 -1.80
CA THR A 103 -9.84 17.34 -2.34
C THR A 103 -10.93 17.01 -3.36
N GLY A 104 -11.75 18.00 -3.75
CA GLY A 104 -12.81 17.80 -4.76
C GLY A 104 -12.30 17.29 -6.13
N ARG A 105 -11.01 17.44 -6.43
CA ARG A 105 -10.33 16.91 -7.63
C ARG A 105 -9.28 15.85 -7.31
N GLY A 106 -9.21 15.43 -6.05
CA GLY A 106 -8.20 14.51 -5.57
C GLY A 106 -8.35 13.13 -6.19
N LYS A 107 -7.23 12.41 -6.29
CA LYS A 107 -7.18 11.05 -6.83
C LYS A 107 -6.77 10.05 -5.77
N PHE A 108 -7.43 8.91 -5.78
CA PHE A 108 -6.94 7.73 -5.09
C PHE A 108 -6.30 6.78 -6.09
N VAL A 109 -5.04 6.40 -5.86
CA VAL A 109 -4.26 5.55 -6.76
C VAL A 109 -3.73 4.34 -6.02
N PHE A 110 -3.97 3.14 -6.51
CA PHE A 110 -3.38 1.95 -5.90
C PHE A 110 -3.13 0.88 -6.93
N ASN A 111 -2.25 -0.06 -6.61
CA ASN A 111 -2.06 -1.24 -7.44
C ASN A 111 -2.35 -2.53 -6.66
N THR A 112 -2.74 -3.55 -7.41
CA THR A 112 -3.01 -4.90 -6.90
C THR A 112 -2.69 -5.93 -7.98
N PHE A 113 -2.56 -7.19 -7.61
CA PHE A 113 -2.45 -8.29 -8.59
C PHE A 113 -3.76 -8.42 -9.37
N ASN A 114 -3.65 -8.64 -10.67
CA ASN A 114 -4.82 -8.72 -11.58
C ASN A 114 -5.33 -10.13 -11.84
N LYS A 115 -4.63 -11.15 -11.32
CA LYS A 115 -5.01 -12.55 -11.42
C LYS A 115 -5.15 -13.15 -10.03
N LYS A 116 -6.22 -13.94 -9.87
CA LYS A 116 -6.40 -14.77 -8.68
C LYS A 116 -5.17 -15.67 -8.52
N PRO A 117 -4.51 -15.66 -7.34
CA PRO A 117 -3.39 -16.55 -7.08
C PRO A 117 -3.81 -18.02 -7.14
N SER A 118 -2.83 -18.89 -7.39
CA SER A 118 -3.05 -20.33 -7.50
C SER A 118 -3.45 -20.94 -6.15
N GLU A 119 -4.35 -21.92 -6.17
CA GLU A 119 -4.66 -22.77 -5.01
C GLU A 119 -3.57 -23.84 -4.77
N ASP A 120 -2.85 -24.22 -5.82
CA ASP A 120 -1.61 -24.99 -5.72
C ASP A 120 -0.44 -24.11 -5.29
N ILE A 121 0.54 -24.71 -4.60
CA ILE A 121 1.80 -24.04 -4.23
C ILE A 121 2.55 -23.64 -5.51
N VAL A 122 2.82 -22.35 -5.66
CA VAL A 122 3.64 -21.80 -6.74
C VAL A 122 4.96 -21.33 -6.15
N VAL A 123 6.07 -21.78 -6.75
CA VAL A 123 7.41 -21.30 -6.44
C VAL A 123 7.94 -20.52 -7.64
N LYS A 124 8.44 -19.31 -7.41
CA LYS A 124 9.13 -18.49 -8.41
C LYS A 124 10.54 -18.20 -7.92
N GLU A 125 11.52 -18.44 -8.76
CA GLU A 125 12.91 -18.12 -8.48
C GLU A 125 13.39 -17.07 -9.48
N TYR A 126 14.14 -16.09 -9.01
CA TYR A 126 14.70 -15.03 -9.85
C TYR A 126 15.97 -14.45 -9.24
N GLU A 127 16.72 -13.72 -10.05
CA GLU A 127 17.88 -12.94 -9.61
C GLU A 127 17.55 -11.46 -9.75
N PHE A 128 17.84 -10.68 -8.71
CA PHE A 128 17.70 -9.24 -8.71
C PHE A 128 18.88 -8.63 -7.95
N ASP A 129 19.58 -7.68 -8.58
CA ASP A 129 20.77 -7.03 -8.03
C ASP A 129 21.87 -8.01 -7.54
N GLY A 130 22.06 -9.09 -8.30
CA GLY A 130 23.05 -10.14 -7.98
C GLY A 130 22.67 -11.03 -6.79
N LEU A 131 21.47 -10.90 -6.24
CA LEU A 131 20.93 -11.76 -5.18
C LEU A 131 19.88 -12.71 -5.75
N HIS A 132 19.89 -13.95 -5.26
CA HIS A 132 18.87 -14.95 -5.60
C HIS A 132 17.68 -14.86 -4.65
N TYR A 133 16.49 -14.82 -5.24
CA TYR A 133 15.20 -14.79 -4.57
C TYR A 133 14.40 -16.04 -4.91
N ALA A 134 13.67 -16.54 -3.92
CA ALA A 134 12.61 -17.51 -4.10
C ALA A 134 11.34 -16.99 -3.43
N GLU A 135 10.24 -16.93 -4.17
CA GLU A 135 8.91 -16.59 -3.68
C GLU A 135 8.03 -17.83 -3.72
N VAL A 136 7.36 -18.11 -2.61
CA VAL A 136 6.39 -19.20 -2.48
C VAL A 136 5.03 -18.57 -2.21
N SER A 137 4.03 -18.90 -3.02
CA SER A 137 2.68 -18.38 -2.84
C SER A 137 1.61 -19.46 -2.99
N GLN A 138 0.58 -19.39 -2.16
CA GLN A 138 -0.60 -20.25 -2.25
C GLN A 138 -1.85 -19.49 -1.78
N LEU A 139 -2.98 -19.69 -2.47
CA LEU A 139 -4.29 -19.25 -2.02
C LEU A 139 -4.98 -20.37 -1.23
N VAL A 140 -5.34 -20.10 0.02
CA VAL A 140 -6.08 -21.00 0.89
C VAL A 140 -7.26 -20.24 1.49
N ASP A 141 -8.48 -20.73 1.27
CA ASP A 141 -9.72 -20.13 1.81
C ASP A 141 -9.85 -18.61 1.59
N GLY A 142 -9.41 -18.12 0.41
CA GLY A 142 -9.46 -16.70 0.06
C GLY A 142 -8.31 -15.86 0.63
N VAL A 143 -7.38 -16.45 1.38
CA VAL A 143 -6.18 -15.80 1.91
C VAL A 143 -4.96 -16.25 1.10
N VAL A 144 -4.18 -15.28 0.64
CA VAL A 144 -2.91 -15.50 -0.04
C VAL A 144 -1.82 -15.60 1.02
N HIS A 145 -1.22 -16.79 1.13
CA HIS A 145 -0.01 -17.01 1.91
C HIS A 145 1.19 -16.77 0.99
N HIS A 146 2.05 -15.83 1.35
CA HIS A 146 3.21 -15.43 0.55
C HIS A 146 4.46 -15.47 1.42
N GLY A 147 5.40 -16.36 1.08
CA GLY A 147 6.73 -16.43 1.66
C GLY A 147 7.77 -15.93 0.67
N GLN A 148 8.74 -15.14 1.13
CA GLN A 148 9.85 -14.68 0.31
C GLN A 148 11.17 -15.02 1.00
N PHE A 149 12.08 -15.60 0.23
CA PHE A 149 13.42 -16.00 0.63
C PHE A 149 14.41 -15.27 -0.25
N CYS A 150 15.46 -14.71 0.34
CA CYS A 150 16.56 -14.09 -0.37
C CYS A 150 17.88 -14.58 0.22
N GLN A 151 18.85 -14.88 -0.63
CA GLN A 151 20.17 -15.30 -0.19
C GLN A 151 20.77 -14.29 0.80
N GLY A 152 21.22 -14.78 1.95
CA GLY A 152 21.85 -13.95 2.99
C GLY A 152 20.90 -13.11 3.84
N LEU A 153 19.59 -13.13 3.56
CA LEU A 153 18.57 -12.43 4.33
C LEU A 153 17.66 -13.41 5.08
N GLN A 154 16.97 -12.92 6.10
CA GLN A 154 15.95 -13.72 6.78
C GLN A 154 14.72 -13.85 5.89
N PRO A 155 14.05 -15.02 5.90
CA PRO A 155 12.78 -15.18 5.21
C PRO A 155 11.71 -14.23 5.75
N ASP A 156 10.84 -13.74 4.86
CA ASP A 156 9.63 -12.98 5.22
C ASP A 156 8.38 -13.78 4.86
N HIS A 157 7.31 -13.55 5.62
CA HIS A 157 6.01 -14.16 5.40
C HIS A 157 4.89 -13.15 5.59
N GLN A 158 3.95 -13.14 4.65
CA GLN A 158 2.81 -12.24 4.62
C GLN A 158 1.54 -13.01 4.24
N GLU A 159 0.43 -12.62 4.86
CA GLU A 159 -0.90 -13.14 4.56
C GLU A 159 -1.85 -12.00 4.26
N PHE A 160 -2.51 -12.05 3.11
CA PHE A 160 -3.48 -11.03 2.73
C PHE A 160 -4.66 -11.65 1.99
N ASP A 161 -5.86 -11.12 2.19
CA ASP A 161 -7.03 -11.60 1.46
C ASP A 161 -6.87 -11.33 -0.03
N TRP A 162 -7.23 -12.29 -0.86
CA TRP A 162 -7.45 -12.03 -2.28
C TRP A 162 -8.75 -11.22 -2.43
N ILE A 163 -8.66 -10.10 -3.15
CA ILE A 163 -9.82 -9.30 -3.52
C ILE A 163 -9.84 -9.25 -5.05
N SER A 164 -10.93 -9.74 -5.63
CA SER A 164 -11.12 -9.70 -7.07
C SER A 164 -11.34 -8.27 -7.57
N SER A 165 -11.09 -8.06 -8.87
CA SER A 165 -11.38 -6.76 -9.51
C SER A 165 -12.84 -6.34 -9.31
N GLU A 166 -13.78 -7.29 -9.41
CA GLU A 166 -15.21 -7.01 -9.20
C GLU A 166 -15.52 -6.58 -7.77
N GLU A 167 -14.94 -7.24 -6.76
CA GLU A 167 -15.08 -6.84 -5.37
C GLU A 167 -14.48 -5.46 -5.10
N PHE A 168 -13.30 -5.13 -5.66
CA PHE A 168 -12.77 -3.77 -5.59
C PHE A 168 -13.73 -2.76 -6.19
N MET A 169 -14.32 -3.04 -7.35
CA MET A 169 -15.31 -2.15 -7.96
C MET A 169 -16.54 -1.98 -7.07
N MET A 170 -17.02 -3.04 -6.41
CA MET A 170 -18.14 -2.95 -5.45
C MET A 170 -17.79 -2.07 -4.24
N LEU A 171 -16.57 -2.18 -3.72
CA LEU A 171 -16.10 -1.40 -2.57
C LEU A 171 -15.88 0.08 -2.92
N LEU A 172 -15.50 0.40 -4.16
CA LEU A 172 -15.10 1.76 -4.57
C LEU A 172 -16.23 2.57 -5.21
N ARG A 173 -17.09 1.95 -6.03
CA ARG A 173 -18.17 2.63 -6.77
C ARG A 173 -19.13 3.47 -5.91
N PRO A 174 -19.42 3.13 -4.64
CA PRO A 174 -20.23 3.99 -3.80
C PRO A 174 -19.62 5.37 -3.53
N TYR A 175 -18.30 5.52 -3.64
CA TYR A 175 -17.56 6.71 -3.21
C TYR A 175 -16.86 7.45 -4.36
N PHE A 176 -16.53 6.75 -5.46
CA PHE A 176 -15.81 7.32 -6.60
C PHE A 176 -16.65 7.27 -7.87
N LYS A 177 -16.75 8.40 -8.56
CA LYS A 177 -17.58 8.53 -9.78
C LYS A 177 -16.89 7.90 -10.98
N THR A 178 -15.58 8.04 -11.04
CA THR A 178 -14.77 7.50 -12.14
C THR A 178 -13.67 6.63 -11.57
N ILE A 179 -13.55 5.42 -12.11
CA ILE A 179 -12.50 4.45 -11.78
C ILE A 179 -11.94 3.96 -13.11
N THR A 180 -10.66 4.20 -13.34
CA THR A 180 -9.93 3.66 -14.50
C THR A 180 -8.93 2.64 -14.02
N ILE A 181 -8.78 1.56 -14.79
CA ILE A 181 -7.84 0.48 -14.50
C ILE A 181 -6.84 0.44 -15.64
N ASN A 182 -5.56 0.57 -15.32
CA ASN A 182 -4.44 0.41 -16.26
C ASN A 182 -3.67 -0.86 -15.88
N SER A 183 -3.62 -1.84 -16.76
CA SER A 183 -2.88 -3.07 -16.54
C SER A 183 -1.42 -2.93 -16.98
N ASP A 184 -0.50 -3.33 -16.12
CA ASP A 184 0.94 -3.45 -16.38
C ASP A 184 1.42 -4.85 -15.97
N GLY A 185 1.50 -5.75 -16.95
CA GLY A 185 1.81 -7.16 -16.71
C GLY A 185 0.84 -7.83 -15.73
N PRO A 186 1.31 -8.41 -14.60
CA PRO A 186 0.47 -9.07 -13.60
C PRO A 186 -0.20 -8.11 -12.61
N THR A 187 -0.06 -6.80 -12.82
CA THR A 187 -0.52 -5.76 -11.90
C THR A 187 -1.55 -4.88 -12.57
N ASP A 188 -2.63 -4.57 -11.85
CA ASP A 188 -3.59 -3.54 -12.24
C ASP A 188 -3.39 -2.31 -11.36
N ILE A 189 -3.37 -1.14 -11.99
CA ILE A 189 -3.29 0.17 -11.34
C ILE A 189 -4.67 0.83 -11.45
N TYR A 190 -5.29 1.05 -10.30
CA TYR A 190 -6.57 1.74 -10.16
C TYR A 190 -6.33 3.22 -9.94
N VAL A 191 -7.09 4.05 -10.64
CA VAL A 191 -7.15 5.50 -10.44
C VAL A 191 -8.62 5.89 -10.23
N CYS A 192 -8.95 6.35 -9.03
CA CYS A 192 -10.31 6.71 -8.63
C CYS A 192 -10.44 8.22 -8.39
N SER A 193 -11.54 8.83 -8.83
CA SER A 193 -11.89 10.25 -8.64
C SER A 193 -13.37 10.47 -8.34
#